data_AF-A0A947WKX8-F1
#
_entry.id   AF-A0A947WKX8-F1
#
_cell.length_a   1.000
_cell.length_b   1.000
_cell.length_c   1.000
_cell.angle_alpha   90.00
_cell.angle_beta   90.00
_cell.angle_gamma   90.00
#
_symmetry.space_group_name_H-M   'P 1'
#
loop_
_entity.id
_entity.type
_entity.pdbx_description
1 polymer ?
#
loop_
_entity_poly.entity_id
_entity_poly.type
_entity_poly.pdbx_seq_one_letter_code
_entity_poly.pdbx_strand_id
1 'polypeptide(L)'
;MNKSTKIWQGRSFWKNLSNLWGIIAMGFFIIDFFSYHRYSVGTSAVSVIYIGVLGLYVTSKEYYRWKSKEKFESKYFGEIYVVIWTIIMLTFVMVAFISNGLMKIPGEFVTTYISALGIFAISQQSKNFKLRD
;
A
#
# COMPACT_ATOMS: atom_id res chain seq x y z
N MET A 1 21.56 -24.80 -6.00
CA MET A 1 20.99 -23.50 -5.53
C MET A 1 20.13 -23.75 -4.30
N ASN A 2 20.43 -23.11 -3.17
CA ASN A 2 19.84 -23.43 -1.86
C ASN A 2 18.38 -22.94 -1.75
N LYS A 3 17.47 -23.70 -1.12
CA LYS A 3 16.02 -23.37 -1.00
C LYS A 3 15.79 -21.97 -0.39
N SER A 4 16.69 -21.55 0.50
CA SER A 4 16.68 -20.24 1.16
C SER A 4 16.87 -19.07 0.18
N THR A 5 17.74 -19.19 -0.83
CA THR A 5 18.02 -18.09 -1.78
C THR A 5 16.85 -17.83 -2.73
N LYS A 6 16.12 -18.88 -3.13
CA LYS A 6 14.94 -18.78 -3.99
C LYS A 6 13.77 -18.04 -3.29
N ILE A 7 13.59 -18.28 -1.99
CA ILE A 7 12.56 -17.62 -1.15
C ILE A 7 12.88 -16.13 -0.97
N TRP A 8 14.16 -15.80 -0.78
CA TRP A 8 14.62 -14.41 -0.66
C TRP A 8 14.47 -13.60 -1.95
N GLN A 9 14.81 -14.20 -3.11
CA GLN A 9 14.63 -13.55 -4.42
C GLN A 9 13.15 -13.24 -4.71
N GLY A 10 12.24 -14.17 -4.42
CA GLY A 10 10.81 -13.93 -4.56
C GLY A 10 10.30 -12.80 -3.67
N ARG A 11 10.74 -12.75 -2.41
CA ARG A 11 10.32 -11.70 -1.46
C ARG A 11 10.81 -10.30 -1.88
N SER A 12 12.05 -10.20 -2.36
CA SER A 12 12.62 -8.94 -2.84
C SER A 12 11.89 -8.43 -4.09
N PHE A 13 11.56 -9.34 -5.01
CA PHE A 13 10.76 -9.02 -6.20
C PHE A 13 9.39 -8.44 -5.85
N TRP A 14 8.59 -9.13 -5.03
CA TRP A 14 7.25 -8.67 -4.66
C TRP A 14 7.27 -7.34 -3.91
N LYS A 15 8.30 -7.13 -3.06
CA LYS A 15 8.50 -5.85 -2.37
C LYS A 15 8.76 -4.71 -3.37
N ASN A 16 9.71 -4.90 -4.27
CA ASN A 16 10.08 -3.87 -5.24
C ASN A 16 8.92 -3.56 -6.18
N LEU A 17 8.16 -4.58 -6.58
CA LEU A 17 6.97 -4.42 -7.39
C LEU A 17 5.88 -3.63 -6.66
N SER A 18 5.63 -3.94 -5.37
CA SER A 18 4.65 -3.20 -4.55
C SER A 18 5.06 -1.74 -4.32
N ASN A 19 6.34 -1.48 -4.06
CA ASN A 19 6.86 -0.13 -3.91
C ASN A 19 6.75 0.67 -5.22
N LEU A 20 7.13 0.06 -6.35
CA LEU A 20 7.04 0.69 -7.66
C LEU A 20 5.59 1.10 -7.96
N TRP A 21 4.66 0.15 -7.84
CA TRP A 21 3.25 0.42 -8.12
C TRP A 21 2.62 1.41 -7.16
N GLY A 22 3.03 1.45 -5.89
CA GLY A 22 2.47 2.46 -4.99
C GLY A 22 3.05 3.86 -5.18
N ILE A 23 4.32 3.99 -5.58
CA ILE A 23 4.86 5.31 -6.03
C ILE A 23 4.09 5.80 -7.27
N ILE A 24 3.87 4.91 -8.25
CA ILE A 24 3.08 5.23 -9.44
C ILE A 24 1.64 5.63 -9.04
N ALA A 25 0.99 4.86 -8.16
CA ALA A 25 -0.36 5.17 -7.69
C ALA A 25 -0.44 6.52 -7.00
N MET A 26 0.45 6.79 -6.04
CA MET A 26 0.51 8.09 -5.36
C MET A 26 0.69 9.24 -6.36
N GLY A 27 1.64 9.10 -7.30
CA GLY A 27 1.88 10.11 -8.32
C GLY A 27 0.67 10.37 -9.21
N PHE A 28 0.01 9.31 -9.69
CA PHE A 28 -1.19 9.41 -10.52
C PHE A 28 -2.34 10.08 -9.78
N PHE A 29 -2.56 9.73 -8.52
CA PHE A 29 -3.60 10.38 -7.72
C PHE A 29 -3.33 11.85 -7.47
N ILE A 30 -2.09 12.23 -7.20
CA ILE A 30 -1.69 13.64 -7.05
C ILE A 30 -1.96 14.39 -8.36
N ILE A 31 -1.51 13.85 -9.49
CA ILE A 31 -1.71 14.45 -10.81
C ILE A 31 -3.20 14.61 -11.13
N ASP A 32 -4.00 13.57 -10.91
CA ASP A 32 -5.44 13.58 -11.21
C ASP A 32 -6.21 14.56 -10.33
N PHE A 33 -5.87 14.65 -9.04
CA PHE A 33 -6.46 15.60 -8.11
C PHE A 33 -6.23 17.05 -8.54
N PHE A 34 -4.97 17.42 -8.86
CA PHE A 34 -4.64 18.77 -9.33
C PHE A 34 -5.06 19.05 -10.78
N SER A 35 -5.46 18.01 -11.54
CA SER A 35 -5.94 18.14 -12.92
C SER A 35 -7.46 18.13 -13.04
N TYR A 36 -8.21 18.29 -11.94
CA TYR A 36 -9.67 18.27 -11.92
C TYR A 36 -10.27 16.98 -12.53
N HIS A 37 -9.72 15.81 -12.17
CA HIS A 37 -10.19 14.48 -12.60
C HIS A 37 -10.08 14.16 -14.10
N ARG A 38 -9.22 14.87 -14.83
CA ARG A 38 -8.97 14.59 -16.26
C ARG A 38 -8.39 13.19 -16.53
N TYR A 39 -7.79 12.55 -15.53
CA TYR A 39 -7.10 11.27 -15.66
C TYR A 39 -7.78 10.14 -14.86
N SER A 40 -9.08 10.28 -14.59
CA SER A 40 -9.89 9.34 -13.78
C SER A 40 -9.79 7.88 -14.23
N VAL A 41 -9.70 7.64 -15.54
CA VAL A 41 -9.50 6.29 -16.11
C VAL A 41 -8.13 5.71 -15.72
N GLY A 42 -7.09 6.54 -15.77
CA GLY A 42 -5.73 6.15 -15.41
C GLY A 42 -5.60 5.88 -13.91
N THR A 43 -6.18 6.74 -13.07
CA THR A 43 -6.17 6.53 -11.62
C THR A 43 -6.95 5.30 -11.18
N SER A 44 -8.08 5.00 -11.83
CA SER A 44 -8.84 3.77 -11.57
C SER A 44 -8.06 2.50 -11.97
N ALA A 45 -7.40 2.49 -13.13
CA ALA A 45 -6.58 1.34 -13.52
C ALA A 45 -5.40 1.11 -12.57
N VAL A 46 -4.70 2.19 -12.21
CA VAL A 46 -3.53 2.12 -11.32
C VAL A 46 -3.93 1.74 -9.89
N SER A 47 -5.09 2.19 -9.40
CA SER A 47 -5.59 1.84 -8.07
C SER A 47 -5.78 0.33 -7.92
N VAL A 48 -6.47 -0.29 -8.88
CA VAL A 48 -6.74 -1.73 -8.90
C VAL A 48 -5.43 -2.53 -8.94
N ILE A 49 -4.50 -2.14 -9.81
CA ILE A 49 -3.20 -2.82 -9.92
C ILE A 49 -2.42 -2.71 -8.61
N TYR A 50 -2.34 -1.52 -8.03
CA TYR A 50 -1.60 -1.31 -6.79
C TYR A 50 -2.21 -2.09 -5.62
N ILE A 51 -3.53 -2.08 -5.43
CA ILE A 51 -4.21 -2.86 -4.38
C ILE A 51 -3.92 -4.34 -4.57
N GLY A 52 -4.02 -4.85 -5.80
CA GLY A 52 -3.74 -6.26 -6.12
C GLY A 52 -2.29 -6.65 -5.81
N VAL A 53 -1.32 -5.86 -6.25
CA VAL A 53 0.11 -6.10 -6.01
C VAL A 53 0.44 -6.02 -4.51
N LEU A 54 -0.10 -5.03 -3.80
CA LEU A 54 0.07 -4.88 -2.36
C LEU A 54 -0.52 -6.10 -1.61
N GLY A 55 -1.72 -6.52 -1.99
CA GLY A 55 -2.38 -7.70 -1.42
C GLY A 55 -1.58 -8.97 -1.63
N LEU A 56 -1.05 -9.20 -2.83
CA LEU A 56 -0.17 -10.35 -3.13
C LEU A 56 1.12 -10.30 -2.30
N TYR A 57 1.76 -9.13 -2.21
CA TYR A 57 2.97 -8.96 -1.42
C TYR A 57 2.74 -9.26 0.07
N VAL A 58 1.71 -8.67 0.67
CA VAL A 58 1.42 -8.87 2.09
C VAL A 58 0.96 -10.30 2.36
N THR A 59 0.08 -10.87 1.54
CA THR A 59 -0.35 -12.27 1.69
C THR A 59 0.83 -13.24 1.60
N SER A 60 1.75 -13.03 0.66
CA SER A 60 2.97 -13.82 0.56
C SER A 60 3.82 -13.69 1.83
N LYS A 61 4.05 -12.46 2.30
CA LYS A 61 4.81 -12.18 3.54
C LYS A 61 4.18 -12.87 4.75
N GLU A 62 2.86 -12.76 4.91
CA GLU A 62 2.10 -13.33 6.02
C GLU A 62 2.12 -14.87 5.98
N TYR A 63 1.94 -15.49 4.80
CA TYR A 63 2.06 -16.94 4.64
C TYR A 63 3.43 -17.47 5.11
N TYR A 64 4.52 -16.80 4.71
CA TYR A 64 5.86 -17.18 5.18
C TYR A 64 6.01 -17.00 6.69
N ARG A 65 5.37 -15.99 7.27
CA ARG A 65 5.45 -15.71 8.70
C ARG A 65 4.72 -16.76 9.54
N TRP A 66 3.56 -17.22 9.09
CA TRP A 66 2.81 -18.30 9.74
C TRP A 66 3.51 -19.66 9.60
N LYS A 67 4.13 -19.92 8.45
CA LYS A 67 4.80 -21.21 8.19
C LYS A 67 6.20 -21.34 8.78
N SER A 68 6.91 -20.23 9.00
CA SER A 68 8.26 -20.25 9.58
C SER A 68 8.21 -20.45 11.09
N LYS A 69 8.98 -21.42 11.62
CA LYS A 69 9.15 -21.62 13.07
C LYS A 69 10.07 -20.59 13.72
N GLU A 70 10.85 -19.86 12.94
CA GLU A 70 11.79 -18.84 13.43
C GLU A 70 11.07 -17.52 13.76
N LYS A 71 11.64 -16.77 14.73
CA LYS A 71 11.23 -15.39 15.05
C LYS A 71 11.42 -14.52 13.82
N PHE A 72 10.31 -14.21 13.16
CA PHE A 72 10.32 -13.37 11.97
C PHE A 72 10.51 -11.91 12.41
N GLU A 73 11.74 -11.42 12.39
CA GLU A 73 11.98 -9.99 12.56
C GLU A 73 11.67 -9.26 11.26
N SER A 74 10.61 -8.46 11.30
CA SER A 74 10.28 -7.55 10.21
C SER A 74 11.32 -6.43 10.17
N LYS A 75 12.39 -6.60 9.37
CA LYS A 75 13.41 -5.56 9.13
C LYS A 75 12.88 -4.28 8.47
N TYR A 76 11.60 -4.23 8.11
CA TYR A 76 11.02 -3.14 7.31
C TYR A 76 9.78 -2.52 7.96
N PHE A 77 9.76 -1.18 7.96
CA PHE A 77 8.71 -0.33 8.52
C PHE A 77 7.59 -0.11 7.50
N GLY A 78 6.57 -0.98 7.51
CA GLY A 78 5.33 -0.75 6.76
C GLY A 78 4.58 0.50 7.21
N GLU A 79 4.87 0.99 8.42
CA GLU A 79 4.34 2.22 9.01
C GLU A 79 4.60 3.45 8.14
N ILE A 80 5.80 3.55 7.56
CA ILE A 80 6.18 4.69 6.70
C ILE A 80 5.23 4.78 5.50
N TYR A 81 4.83 3.64 4.94
CA TYR A 81 3.92 3.61 3.80
C TYR A 81 2.56 4.21 4.15
N VAL A 82 2.01 3.79 5.29
CA VAL A 82 0.72 4.29 5.79
C VAL A 82 0.81 5.78 6.12
N VAL A 83 1.89 6.21 6.76
CA VAL A 83 2.12 7.63 7.09
C VAL A 83 2.10 8.49 5.82
N ILE A 84 2.79 8.07 4.76
CA ILE A 84 2.81 8.79 3.48
C ILE A 84 1.39 8.88 2.89
N TRP A 85 0.65 7.77 2.83
CA TRP A 85 -0.73 7.79 2.35
C TRP A 85 -1.64 8.71 3.17
N THR A 86 -1.48 8.72 4.50
CA THR A 86 -2.22 9.61 5.39
C THR A 86 -1.90 11.07 5.14
N ILE A 87 -0.61 11.43 4.95
CA ILE A 87 -0.21 12.79 4.62
C ILE A 87 -0.84 13.25 3.30
N ILE A 88 -0.87 12.40 2.27
CA ILE A 88 -1.49 12.72 0.99
C ILE A 88 -3.00 12.92 1.17
N MET A 89 -3.68 12.03 1.91
CA MET A 89 -5.12 12.15 2.18
C MET A 89 -5.45 13.45 2.92
N LEU A 90 -4.68 13.80 3.96
CA LEU A 90 -4.84 15.07 4.67
C LEU A 90 -4.63 16.27 3.75
N THR A 91 -3.64 16.19 2.86
CA THR A 91 -3.39 17.24 1.85
C THR A 91 -4.60 17.42 0.94
N PHE A 92 -5.17 16.32 0.43
CA PHE A 92 -6.37 16.36 -0.41
C PHE A 92 -7.57 16.95 0.32
N VAL A 93 -7.80 16.56 1.58
CA VAL A 93 -8.89 17.10 2.40
C VAL A 93 -8.72 18.60 2.61
N MET A 94 -7.52 19.07 2.99
CA MET A 94 -7.25 20.49 3.22
C MET A 94 -7.44 21.32 1.94
N VAL A 95 -6.91 20.83 0.81
CA VAL A 95 -7.01 21.53 -0.47
C VAL A 95 -8.45 21.53 -1.00
N ALA A 96 -9.17 20.42 -0.88
CA ALA A 96 -10.58 20.33 -1.26
C ALA A 96 -11.44 21.31 -0.43
N PHE A 97 -11.19 21.40 0.88
CA PHE A 97 -11.87 22.34 1.78
C PHE A 97 -11.60 23.80 1.40
N ILE A 98 -10.33 24.19 1.20
CA ILE A 98 -9.94 25.57 0.83
C ILE A 98 -10.48 25.95 -0.56
N SER A 99 -10.58 24.99 -1.49
CA SER A 99 -11.11 25.23 -2.83
C SER A 99 -12.64 25.34 -2.91
N ASN A 100 -13.33 25.38 -1.77
CA ASN A 100 -14.80 25.40 -1.69
C ASN A 100 -15.45 24.23 -2.48
N GLY A 101 -14.80 23.06 -2.49
CA GLY A 101 -15.31 21.86 -3.16
C GLY A 101 -15.14 21.84 -4.69
N LEU A 102 -14.39 22.78 -5.28
CA LEU A 102 -14.03 22.75 -6.71
C LEU A 102 -13.09 21.59 -7.04
N MET A 103 -12.16 21.27 -6.13
CA MET A 103 -11.32 20.07 -6.23
C MET A 103 -11.94 18.95 -5.40
N LYS A 104 -12.38 17.89 -6.08
CA LYS A 104 -12.96 16.70 -5.44
C LYS A 104 -11.88 15.64 -5.25
N ILE A 105 -12.04 14.85 -4.20
CA ILE A 105 -11.14 13.72 -3.93
C ILE A 105 -11.58 12.56 -4.82
N PRO A 106 -10.68 11.91 -5.59
CA PRO A 106 -11.05 10.76 -6.40
C PRO A 106 -11.59 9.64 -5.50
N GLY A 107 -12.74 9.06 -5.82
CA GLY A 107 -13.31 7.95 -5.03
C GLY A 107 -12.35 6.76 -4.93
N GLU A 108 -11.61 6.49 -6.02
CA GLU A 108 -10.61 5.43 -6.07
C GLU A 108 -9.42 5.67 -5.13
N PHE A 109 -9.08 6.93 -4.86
CA PHE A 109 -8.05 7.26 -3.87
C PHE A 109 -8.49 6.84 -2.47
N VAL A 110 -9.75 7.14 -2.11
CA VAL A 110 -10.32 6.79 -0.81
C VAL A 110 -10.35 5.27 -0.64
N THR A 111 -10.83 4.53 -1.63
CA THR A 111 -10.84 3.06 -1.63
C THR A 111 -9.43 2.48 -1.49
N THR A 112 -8.46 3.06 -2.20
CA THR A 112 -7.06 2.63 -2.14
C THR A 112 -6.44 2.88 -0.77
N TYR A 113 -6.68 4.06 -0.21
CA TYR A 113 -6.20 4.45 1.11
C TYR A 113 -6.74 3.52 2.21
N ILE A 114 -8.06 3.29 2.21
CA ILE A 114 -8.70 2.38 3.17
C ILE A 114 -8.16 0.96 3.01
N SER A 115 -7.96 0.50 1.78
CA SER A 115 -7.38 -0.81 1.50
C SER A 115 -5.96 -0.94 2.05
N ALA A 116 -5.11 0.08 1.84
CA ALA A 116 -3.75 0.12 2.37
C ALA A 116 -3.73 0.10 3.92
N LEU A 117 -4.63 0.86 4.56
CA LEU A 117 -4.81 0.84 6.02
C LEU A 117 -5.28 -0.54 6.52
N GLY A 118 -6.27 -1.13 5.87
CA GLY A 118 -6.80 -2.44 6.26
C GLY A 118 -5.74 -3.53 6.17
N ILE A 119 -5.00 -3.58 5.06
CA ILE A 119 -3.88 -4.51 4.88
C ILE A 119 -2.81 -4.30 5.96
N PHE A 120 -2.48 -3.04 6.29
CA PHE A 120 -1.54 -2.73 7.35
C PHE A 120 -2.04 -3.20 8.72
N ALA A 121 -3.29 -2.92 9.06
CA ALA A 121 -3.91 -3.33 10.33
C ALA A 121 -3.89 -4.86 10.48
N ILE A 122 -4.24 -5.60 9.42
CA ILE A 122 -4.19 -7.07 9.41
C ILE A 122 -2.75 -7.56 9.62
N SER A 123 -1.77 -7.00 8.89
CA SER A 123 -0.38 -7.41 9.06
C SER A 123 0.12 -7.14 10.49
N GLN A 124 -0.26 -6.01 11.09
CA GLN A 124 0.11 -5.67 12.47
C GLN A 124 -0.53 -6.62 13.49
N GLN A 125 -1.81 -6.92 13.35
CA GLN A 125 -2.50 -7.87 14.24
C GLN A 125 -1.88 -9.26 14.16
N SER A 126 -1.62 -9.72 12.93
CA SER A 126 -0.97 -11.01 12.74
C SER A 126 0.42 -11.04 13.42
N LYS A 127 1.18 -9.93 13.46
CA LYS A 127 2.50 -9.87 14.14
C LYS A 127 2.34 -10.05 15.64
N ASN A 128 1.36 -9.36 16.22
CA ASN A 128 1.06 -9.43 17.63
C ASN A 128 0.62 -10.83 18.06
N PHE A 129 -0.11 -11.56 17.19
CA PHE A 129 -0.52 -12.93 17.46
C PHE A 129 0.68 -13.88 17.65
N LYS A 130 1.64 -13.84 16.72
CA LYS A 130 2.84 -14.70 16.80
C LYS A 130 3.78 -14.36 17.96
N LEU A 131 3.68 -13.18 18.56
CA LEU A 131 4.47 -12.81 19.75
C LEU A 131 3.84 -13.32 21.06
N ARG A 132 2.57 -13.75 21.02
CA ARG A 132 1.84 -14.29 22.18
C ARG A 132 1.89 -15.82 22.29
N ASP A 133 2.24 -16.51 21.21
CA ASP A 133 2.51 -17.96 21.16
C ASP A 133 4.00 -18.25 21.44
#